data_AF-A0A526VFX7-F1
#
_entry.id   AF-A0A526VFX7-F1
#
_cell.length_a   1.000
_cell.length_b   1.000
_cell.length_c   1.000
_cell.angle_alpha   90.00
_cell.angle_beta   90.00
_cell.angle_gamma   90.00
#
_symmetry.space_group_name_H-M   'P 1'
#
loop_
_entity.id
_entity.type
_entity.pdbx_description
1 polymer ?
#
loop_
_entity_poly.entity_id
_entity_poly.type
_entity_poly.pdbx_seq_one_letter_code
_entity_poly.pdbx_strand_id
1 'polypeptide(L)' 'MVKTMKAVRLEAVGGITLRDVDMPDIGADELLVRIEACGVCGTDRHLFHGEFPCTPPV' A
#
# COMPACT_ATOMS: atom_id res chain seq x y z
N MET A 1 -17.96 7.51 -12.59
CA MET A 1 -16.88 8.25 -11.87
C MET A 1 -16.10 7.22 -11.09
N VAL A 2 -14.80 7.09 -11.35
CA VAL A 2 -13.94 6.16 -10.59
C VAL A 2 -13.74 6.75 -9.20
N LYS A 3 -14.05 5.98 -8.16
CA LYS A 3 -13.87 6.40 -6.77
C LYS A 3 -12.42 6.13 -6.39
N THR A 4 -11.75 7.11 -5.79
CA THR A 4 -10.36 6.98 -5.33
C THR A 4 -10.27 6.86 -3.80
N MET A 5 -9.13 6.37 -3.31
CA MET A 5 -8.74 6.35 -1.90
C MET A 5 -7.28 6.75 -1.74
N LYS A 6 -6.89 7.11 -0.51
CA LYS A 6 -5.50 7.40 -0.17
C LYS A 6 -4.77 6.13 0.25
N ALA A 7 -3.57 5.93 -0.30
CA ALA A 7 -2.68 4.83 0.05
C ALA A 7 -1.23 5.32 0.15
N VAL A 8 -0.50 4.84 1.15
CA VAL A 8 0.96 5.02 1.22
C VAL A 8 1.59 3.96 0.32
N ARG A 9 2.46 4.38 -0.61
CA ARG A 9 3.08 3.53 -1.62
C ARG A 9 4.60 3.64 -1.55
N LEU A 10 5.28 2.51 -1.60
CA LEU A 10 6.73 2.45 -1.79
C LEU A 10 7.00 2.37 -3.30
N GLU A 11 7.36 3.49 -3.90
CA GLU A 11 7.58 3.65 -5.35
C GLU A 11 8.93 3.05 -5.79
N ALA A 12 9.92 3.13 -4.91
CA ALA A 12 11.25 2.57 -5.06
C ALA A 12 11.91 2.47 -3.67
N VAL A 13 13.05 1.79 -3.56
CA VAL A 13 13.86 1.80 -2.33
C VAL A 13 14.13 3.24 -1.90
N GLY A 14 13.81 3.58 -0.65
CA GLY A 14 13.92 4.94 -0.10
C GLY A 14 12.84 5.93 -0.54
N GLY A 15 11.88 5.52 -1.37
CA GLY A 15 10.86 6.40 -1.96
C GLY A 15 9.44 6.02 -1.54
N ILE A 16 8.96 6.56 -0.42
CA ILE A 16 7.60 6.36 0.07
C ILE A 16 6.75 7.63 -0.13
N THR A 17 5.55 7.49 -0.70
CA THR A 17 4.67 8.63 -1.00
C THR A 17 3.21 8.30 -0.72
N LEU A 18 2.43 9.32 -0.34
CA LEU A 18 0.97 9.21 -0.25
C LEU A 18 0.38 9.47 -1.64
N ARG A 19 -0.45 8.55 -2.14
CA ARG A 19 -1.10 8.63 -3.45
C ARG A 19 -2.61 8.52 -3.31
N ASP A 20 -3.33 9.16 -4.22
CA ASP A 20 -4.71 8.82 -4.50
C ASP A 20 -4.70 7.70 -5.55
N VAL A 21 -5.27 6.55 -5.22
CA VAL A 21 -5.36 5.34 -6.06
C VAL A 21 -6.82 4.97 -6.28
N ASP A 22 -7.11 4.27 -7.36
CA ASP A 22 -8.46 3.79 -7.64
C ASP A 22 -8.92 2.80 -6.56
N MET A 23 -10.21 2.83 -6.23
CA MET A 23 -10.81 1.81 -5.38
C MET A 23 -10.66 0.45 -6.05
N PRO A 24 -10.18 -0.59 -5.36
CA PRO A 24 -10.03 -1.90 -5.96
C PRO A 24 -11.40 -2.50 -6.27
N ASP A 25 -11.49 -3.18 -7.42
CA ASP A 25 -12.56 -4.13 -7.70
C ASP A 25 -12.33 -5.39 -6.88
N ILE A 26 -13.40 -6.01 -6.38
CA ILE A 26 -13.34 -7.22 -5.55
C ILE A 26 -13.98 -8.41 -6.25
N GLY A 27 -13.39 -9.59 -6.08
CA GLY A 27 -13.94 -10.87 -6.51
C GLY A 27 -15.05 -11.39 -5.58
N ALA A 28 -15.64 -12.53 -5.95
CA ALA A 28 -16.75 -13.13 -5.20
C ALA A 28 -16.37 -13.58 -3.77
N ASP A 29 -15.11 -13.95 -3.56
CA ASP A 29 -14.60 -14.46 -2.28
C ASP A 29 -13.73 -13.44 -1.53
N GLU A 30 -13.78 -12.16 -1.92
CA GLU A 30 -12.96 -11.09 -1.35
C GLU A 30 -13.80 -10.11 -0.53
N LEU A 31 -13.16 -9.44 0.43
CA LEU A 31 -13.80 -8.42 1.26
C LEU A 31 -13.17 -7.05 0.98
N LEU A 32 -14.01 -6.06 0.67
CA LEU A 32 -13.59 -4.66 0.67
C LEU A 32 -13.68 -4.11 2.10
N VAL A 33 -12.52 -3.91 2.73
CA VAL A 33 -12.43 -3.42 4.11
C VAL A 33 -12.05 -1.94 4.13
N ARG A 34 -12.85 -1.12 4.83
CA ARG A 34 -12.46 0.26 5.14
C ARG A 34 -11.51 0.26 6.33
N ILE A 35 -10.22 0.45 6.07
CA ILE A 35 -9.18 0.50 7.11
C ILE A 35 -9.36 1.74 8.00
N GLU A 36 -9.56 1.54 9.30
CA GLU A 36 -9.62 2.63 10.30
C GLU A 36 -8.27 2.88 10.99
N ALA A 37 -7.46 1.82 11.12
CA ALA A 37 -6.09 1.90 11.62
C ALA A 37 -5.24 0.74 11.06
N CYS A 38 -3.94 1.00 10.86
CA CYS A 38 -2.94 0.00 10.50
C CYS A 38 -1.66 0.29 11.29
N GLY A 39 -1.09 -0.75 11.92
CA GLY A 39 0.16 -0.62 12.67
C GLY A 39 1.37 -0.55 11.73
N VAL A 40 2.36 0.27 12.07
CA VAL A 40 3.66 0.28 11.40
C VAL A 40 4.58 -0.71 12.09
N CYS A 41 5.09 -1.68 11.33
CA CYS A 41 5.98 -2.73 11.80
C CYS A 41 7.45 -2.37 11.51
N GLY A 42 8.39 -2.97 12.25
CA GLY A 42 9.82 -2.88 11.92
C GLY A 42 10.14 -3.39 10.51
N THR A 43 9.37 -4.36 10.02
CA THR A 43 9.48 -4.88 8.65
C THR A 43 9.24 -3.81 7.58
N ASP A 44 8.35 -2.84 7.82
CA ASP A 44 8.08 -1.75 6.86
C ASP A 44 9.33 -0.90 6.65
N ARG A 45 10.12 -0.67 7.71
CA ARG A 45 11.41 0.02 7.62
C ARG A 45 12.43 -0.80 6.81
N HIS A 46 12.50 -2.12 7.04
CA HIS A 46 13.39 -3.00 6.27
C HIS A 46 13.03 -3.01 4.77
N LEU A 47 11.74 -2.99 4.44
CA LEU A 47 11.26 -2.83 3.05
C LEU A 47 11.66 -1.47 2.47
N PHE A 48 11.45 -0.38 3.23
CA PHE A 48 11.82 0.97 2.79
C PHE A 48 13.31 1.09 2.46
N HIS A 49 14.19 0.46 3.24
CA HIS A 49 15.64 0.44 3.00
C HIS A 49 16.10 -0.60 1.96
N GLY A 50 15.20 -1.41 1.41
CA GLY A 50 15.55 -2.46 0.45
C GLY A 50 16.30 -3.64 1.06
N GLU A 51 16.19 -3.83 2.38
CA GLU A 51 16.82 -4.93 3.12
C GLU A 51 16.01 -6.23 3.00
N PHE A 52 14.71 -6.13 2.68
CA PHE A 52 13.86 -7.25 2.31
C PHE A 52 13.35 -7.16 0.87
N PRO A 53 13.14 -8.30 0.20
CA PRO A 53 12.68 -8.31 -1.18
C PRO A 53 11.23 -7.81 -1.28
N CYS A 54 10.98 -6.93 -2.24
CA CYS A 54 9.67 -6.55 -2.74
C CYS A 54 9.79 -6.09 -4.19
N THR A 55 8.67 -5.95 -4.90
CA THR A 55 8.64 -5.42 -6.26
C THR A 55 7.89 -4.09 -6.28
N PRO A 56 8.57 -2.94 -6.07
CA PRO A 56 7.94 -1.64 -6.18
C PRO A 56 7.29 -1.41 -7.56
N PRO A 57 6.13 -0.72 -7.65
CA PRO A 57 5.46 -0.05 -6.54
C PRO A 57 4.58 -1.00 -5.72
N VAL A 58 4.75 -0.98 -4.38
CA VAL A 58 3.91 -1.71 -3.41
C VAL A 58 3.08 -0.76 -2.55
#